data_AF-A0AAW6NBC7-F1
#
_entry.id   AF-A0AAW6NBC7-F1
#
_cell.length_a   1.000
_cell.length_b   1.000
_cell.length_c   1.000
_cell.angle_alpha   90.00
_cell.angle_beta   90.00
_cell.angle_gamma   90.00
#
_symmetry.space_group_name_H-M   'P 1'
#
loop_
_entity.id
_entity.type
_entity.pdbx_description
1 polymer ?
#
loop_
_entity_poly.entity_id
_entity_poly.type
_entity_poly.pdbx_seq_one_letter_code
_entity_poly.pdbx_strand_id
1 'polypeptide(L)'
;MTDLLTLENLGNLLVLCFLQAVLGFDNLLYISIESQRAPVAQQAAVRRWGIIIAVALRIVLLFVIIRLLEAMSEPFFILNWEGVITGGVNFATLVFIIGGAFIMYTAVKEIGHMLSIEHLDTDVEAKSGKSATQVVALIVMMNLIFSFDSVLSALAITDVFIVLATAIILSGIAMLVLADSVTRFLESNRMYEVLGLFILLIVGIVLLGEAGQAAAHAMHDPDLALRFFGYEVVPMSKTTFYFSVVVLVAVEVIQSGYTRKLNAERRTGTRH
;
A
#
# COMPACT_ATOMS: atom_id res chain seq x y z
N MET A 1 -23.15 5.80 11.69
CA MET A 1 -23.00 4.45 12.30
C MET A 1 -23.71 3.37 11.48
N THR A 2 -24.82 3.69 10.80
CA THR A 2 -25.52 2.81 9.85
C THR A 2 -24.76 2.53 8.55
N ASP A 3 -23.83 3.40 8.13
CA ASP A 3 -23.07 3.17 6.89
C ASP A 3 -22.01 2.07 7.01
N LEU A 4 -21.50 1.77 8.21
CA LEU A 4 -20.46 0.75 8.40
C LEU A 4 -20.96 -0.69 8.19
N LEU A 5 -22.27 -0.92 8.38
CA LEU A 5 -22.90 -2.25 8.38
C LEU A 5 -23.55 -2.60 7.04
N THR A 6 -23.31 -1.84 5.98
CA THR A 6 -23.72 -2.27 4.64
C THR A 6 -22.82 -3.41 4.17
N LEU A 7 -23.39 -4.36 3.40
CA LEU A 7 -22.62 -5.50 2.88
C LEU A 7 -21.43 -5.04 2.02
N GLU A 8 -21.61 -3.93 1.30
CA GLU A 8 -20.55 -3.30 0.51
C GLU A 8 -19.41 -2.77 1.38
N ASN A 9 -19.71 -1.99 2.42
CA ASN A 9 -18.68 -1.40 3.28
C ASN A 9 -17.97 -2.45 4.12
N LEU A 10 -18.65 -3.54 4.49
CA LEU A 10 -18.01 -4.69 5.12
C LEU A 10 -17.03 -5.38 4.16
N GLY A 11 -17.40 -5.54 2.90
CA GLY A 11 -16.51 -6.07 1.86
C GLY A 11 -15.27 -5.18 1.66
N ASN A 12 -15.48 -3.87 1.53
CA ASN A 12 -14.39 -2.89 1.42
C ASN A 12 -13.48 -2.95 2.65
N LEU A 13 -14.05 -3.01 3.86
CA LEU A 13 -13.30 -3.12 5.11
C LEU A 13 -12.43 -4.38 5.15
N LEU A 14 -12.97 -5.53 4.74
CA LEU A 14 -12.22 -6.79 4.71
C LEU A 14 -11.04 -6.70 3.74
N VAL A 15 -11.27 -6.20 2.54
CA VAL A 15 -10.21 -6.00 1.54
C VAL A 15 -9.18 -5.00 2.07
N LEU A 16 -9.60 -3.87 2.64
CA LEU A 16 -8.70 -2.88 3.21
C LEU A 16 -7.86 -3.43 4.37
N CYS A 17 -8.45 -4.18 5.29
CA CYS A 17 -7.71 -4.86 6.36
C CYS A 17 -6.67 -5.83 5.79
N PHE A 18 -7.05 -6.61 4.76
CA PHE A 18 -6.15 -7.52 4.08
C PHE A 18 -5.00 -6.77 3.39
N LEU A 19 -5.32 -5.75 2.60
CA LEU A 19 -4.32 -4.93 1.90
C LEU A 19 -3.40 -4.21 2.86
N GLN A 20 -3.92 -3.67 3.95
CA GLN A 20 -3.07 -3.03 4.95
C GLN A 20 -2.19 -4.02 5.71
N ALA A 21 -2.62 -5.27 5.87
CA ALA A 21 -1.76 -6.30 6.45
C ALA A 21 -0.64 -6.69 5.47
N VAL A 22 -0.96 -6.84 4.18
CA VAL A 22 0.00 -7.21 3.14
C VAL A 22 0.95 -6.05 2.81
N LEU A 23 0.43 -4.86 2.50
CA LEU A 23 1.20 -3.65 2.17
C LEU A 23 1.86 -3.04 3.42
N GLY A 24 1.28 -3.25 4.61
CA GLY A 24 1.87 -2.81 5.88
C GLY A 24 3.08 -3.64 6.30
N PHE A 25 3.39 -4.71 5.56
CA PHE A 25 4.57 -5.54 5.78
C PHE A 25 5.87 -4.75 5.72
N ASP A 26 6.13 -4.03 4.62
CA ASP A 26 7.38 -3.31 4.40
C ASP A 26 7.61 -2.28 5.52
N ASN A 27 6.53 -1.63 5.95
CA ASN A 27 6.55 -0.68 7.05
C ASN A 27 6.89 -1.36 8.39
N LEU A 28 6.36 -2.56 8.63
CA LEU A 28 6.63 -3.33 9.85
C LEU A 28 8.04 -3.93 9.85
N LEU A 29 8.51 -4.47 8.74
CA LEU A 29 9.86 -4.98 8.57
C LEU A 29 10.88 -3.86 8.79
N TYR A 30 10.65 -2.68 8.22
CA TYR A 30 11.48 -1.51 8.47
C TYR A 30 11.49 -1.10 9.94
N ILE A 31 10.32 -1.00 10.58
CA ILE A 31 10.21 -0.70 12.03
C ILE A 31 11.01 -1.73 12.83
N SER A 32 10.90 -3.02 12.48
CA SER A 32 11.58 -4.09 13.18
C SER A 32 13.09 -3.97 13.05
N ILE A 33 13.61 -3.83 11.83
CA ILE A 33 15.05 -3.71 11.55
C ILE A 33 15.62 -2.43 12.19
N GLU A 34 14.97 -1.28 12.03
CA GLU A 34 15.48 -0.03 12.58
C GLU A 34 15.39 -0.02 14.12
N SER A 35 14.37 -0.66 14.71
CA SER A 35 14.27 -0.80 16.17
C SER A 35 15.41 -1.61 16.79
N GLN A 36 16.01 -2.55 16.04
CA GLN A 36 17.18 -3.31 16.49
C GLN A 36 18.46 -2.45 16.60
N ARG A 37 18.48 -1.27 15.98
CA ARG A 37 19.59 -0.30 16.09
C ARG A 37 19.54 0.51 17.39
N ALA A 38 18.43 0.44 18.14
CA ALA A 38 18.33 1.03 19.48
C ALA A 38 19.01 0.13 20.53
N PRO A 39 19.36 0.68 21.71
CA PRO A 39 19.90 -0.10 22.82
C PRO A 39 18.99 -1.29 23.16
N VAL A 40 19.57 -2.47 23.41
CA VAL A 40 18.84 -3.75 23.57
C VAL A 40 17.66 -3.64 24.56
N ALA A 41 17.87 -2.95 25.69
CA ALA A 41 16.84 -2.74 26.71
C ALA A 41 15.63 -1.92 26.23
N GLN A 42 15.78 -1.13 25.17
CA GLN A 42 14.77 -0.19 24.66
C GLN A 42 14.13 -0.63 23.34
N GLN A 43 14.66 -1.66 22.65
CA GLN A 43 14.20 -2.07 21.32
C GLN A 43 12.69 -2.38 21.27
N ALA A 44 12.18 -3.12 22.25
CA ALA A 44 10.75 -3.45 22.32
C ALA A 44 9.87 -2.22 22.54
N ALA A 45 10.32 -1.27 23.36
CA ALA A 45 9.62 0.00 23.59
C ALA A 45 9.64 0.87 22.33
N VAL A 46 10.79 0.99 21.68
CA VAL A 46 10.97 1.72 20.41
C VAL A 46 10.07 1.16 19.32
N ARG A 47 9.98 -0.17 19.18
CA ARG A 47 9.07 -0.83 18.22
C ARG A 47 7.61 -0.53 18.53
N ARG A 48 7.16 -0.68 19.78
CA ARG A 48 5.77 -0.39 20.18
C ARG A 48 5.39 1.07 19.94
N TRP A 49 6.21 2.01 20.39
CA TRP A 49 5.97 3.44 20.18
C TRP A 49 6.05 3.81 18.70
N GLY A 50 6.98 3.22 17.95
CA GLY A 50 7.07 3.39 16.50
C GLY A 50 5.78 2.98 15.80
N ILE A 51 5.19 1.84 16.14
CA ILE A 51 3.91 1.37 15.56
C ILE A 51 2.75 2.28 15.98
N ILE A 52 2.64 2.66 17.26
CA ILE A 52 1.56 3.53 17.75
C ILE A 52 1.60 4.89 17.04
N ILE A 53 2.78 5.51 16.97
CA ILE A 53 2.96 6.81 16.31
C ILE A 53 2.69 6.68 14.81
N ALA A 54 3.15 5.62 14.16
CA ALA A 54 2.88 5.34 12.75
C ALA A 54 1.37 5.26 12.46
N VAL A 55 0.62 4.49 13.25
CA VAL A 55 -0.84 4.35 13.08
C VAL A 55 -1.55 5.69 13.33
N ALA A 56 -1.15 6.44 14.36
CA ALA A 56 -1.71 7.76 14.63
C ALA A 56 -1.44 8.74 13.48
N LEU A 57 -0.20 8.80 12.98
CA LEU A 57 0.16 9.64 11.84
C LEU A 57 -0.57 9.24 10.57
N ARG A 58 -0.83 7.94 10.33
CA ARG A 58 -1.66 7.49 9.22
C ARG A 58 -3.08 8.04 9.27
N ILE A 59 -3.71 8.04 10.44
CA ILE A 59 -5.06 8.58 10.60
C ILE A 59 -5.07 10.09 10.38
N VAL A 60 -4.06 10.80 10.90
CA VAL A 60 -3.91 12.25 10.66
C VAL A 60 -3.67 12.53 9.18
N LEU A 61 -2.76 11.80 8.53
CA LEU A 61 -2.45 11.94 7.12
C LEU A 61 -3.68 11.65 6.26
N LEU A 62 -4.44 10.60 6.56
CA LEU A 62 -5.69 10.26 5.89
C LEU A 62 -6.67 11.43 5.96
N PHE A 63 -6.88 12.00 7.14
CA PHE A 63 -7.75 13.16 7.32
C PHE A 63 -7.25 14.36 6.52
N VAL A 64 -5.94 14.67 6.58
CA VAL A 64 -5.34 15.80 5.85
C VAL A 64 -5.50 15.62 4.34
N ILE A 65 -5.21 14.43 3.81
CA ILE A 65 -5.33 14.16 2.38
C ILE A 65 -6.78 14.29 1.92
N ILE A 66 -7.74 13.64 2.59
CA ILE A 66 -9.16 13.75 2.21
C ILE A 66 -9.62 15.21 2.22
N ARG A 67 -9.29 15.96 3.27
CA ARG A 67 -9.65 17.38 3.35
C ARG A 67 -8.98 18.23 2.28
N LEU A 68 -7.74 17.91 1.91
CA LEU A 68 -7.02 18.64 0.88
C LEU A 68 -7.58 18.33 -0.52
N LEU A 69 -7.94 17.07 -0.79
CA LEU A 69 -8.63 16.66 -2.02
C LEU A 69 -9.99 17.37 -2.16
N GLU A 70 -10.78 17.40 -1.08
CA GLU A 70 -12.07 18.11 -1.04
C GLU A 70 -11.89 19.63 -1.21
N ALA A 71 -10.92 20.23 -0.53
CA ALA A 71 -10.70 21.67 -0.56
C ALA A 71 -10.15 22.18 -1.90
N MET A 72 -9.49 21.30 -2.67
CA MET A 72 -8.91 21.61 -3.97
C MET A 72 -9.61 20.82 -5.09
N SER A 73 -10.94 20.74 -5.00
CA SER A 73 -11.82 20.07 -5.97
C SER A 73 -11.88 20.80 -7.31
N GLU A 74 -11.78 22.13 -7.29
CA GLU A 74 -11.82 22.96 -8.51
C GLU A 74 -10.61 22.69 -9.42
N PRO A 75 -10.83 22.51 -10.74
CA PRO A 75 -9.74 22.28 -11.68
C PRO A 75 -8.86 23.52 -11.82
N PHE A 76 -7.55 23.32 -11.69
CA PHE A 76 -6.55 24.37 -11.92
C PHE A 76 -6.37 24.67 -13.40
N PHE A 77 -6.46 23.63 -14.24
CA PHE A 77 -6.30 23.72 -15.69
C PHE A 77 -7.40 22.93 -16.37
N ILE A 78 -7.94 23.49 -17.44
CA ILE A 78 -8.85 22.77 -18.35
C ILE A 78 -8.09 22.62 -19.66
N LEU A 79 -7.74 21.37 -19.97
CA LEU A 79 -7.04 21.00 -21.20
C LEU A 79 -8.09 20.88 -22.31
N ASN A 80 -7.90 21.64 -23.39
CA ASN A 80 -8.78 21.65 -24.55
C ASN A 80 -7.98 21.37 -25.83
N TRP A 81 -7.06 20.41 -25.78
CA TRP A 81 -6.32 20.03 -26.97
C TRP A 81 -7.11 19.01 -27.77
N GLU A 82 -7.92 19.54 -28.70
CA GLU A 82 -8.82 18.78 -29.55
C GLU A 82 -8.10 17.61 -30.26
N GLY A 83 -8.63 16.40 -30.07
CA GLY A 83 -8.09 15.17 -30.64
C GLY A 83 -6.87 14.55 -29.93
N VAL A 84 -6.29 15.22 -28.93
CA VAL A 84 -5.10 14.72 -28.21
C VAL A 84 -5.39 14.51 -26.73
N ILE A 85 -5.62 15.59 -25.98
CA ILE A 85 -5.93 15.54 -24.53
C ILE A 85 -6.99 16.60 -24.21
N THR A 86 -8.11 16.16 -23.64
CA THR A 86 -9.15 17.04 -23.11
C THR A 86 -9.48 16.68 -21.67
N GLY A 87 -9.89 17.65 -20.85
CA GLY A 87 -10.39 17.40 -19.49
C GLY A 87 -9.82 18.37 -18.45
N GLY A 88 -10.37 18.29 -17.24
CA GLY A 88 -9.96 19.08 -16.09
C GLY A 88 -8.80 18.44 -15.33
N VAL A 89 -7.90 19.27 -14.81
CA VAL A 89 -6.84 18.85 -13.91
C VAL A 89 -7.01 19.60 -12.60
N ASN A 90 -7.47 18.88 -11.57
CA ASN A 90 -7.54 19.38 -10.19
C ASN A 90 -6.41 18.77 -9.34
N PHE A 91 -6.42 19.06 -8.04
CA PHE A 91 -5.40 18.53 -7.14
C PHE A 91 -5.43 17.00 -7.04
N ALA A 92 -6.63 16.41 -7.00
CA ALA A 92 -6.80 14.95 -6.98
C ALA A 92 -6.22 14.29 -8.25
N THR A 93 -6.47 14.85 -9.43
CA THR A 93 -5.86 14.39 -10.69
C THR A 93 -4.34 14.35 -10.60
N LEU A 94 -3.70 15.42 -10.10
CA LEU A 94 -2.23 15.46 -9.96
C LEU A 94 -1.72 14.42 -8.95
N VAL A 95 -2.36 14.34 -7.78
CA VAL A 95 -1.98 13.38 -6.74
C VAL A 95 -2.13 11.94 -7.22
N PHE A 96 -3.21 11.61 -7.93
CA PHE A 96 -3.45 10.27 -8.44
C PHE A 96 -2.53 9.91 -9.61
N ILE A 97 -2.21 10.83 -10.52
CA ILE A 97 -1.22 10.59 -11.59
C ILE A 97 0.17 10.36 -10.99
N ILE A 98 0.62 11.29 -10.15
CA ILE A 98 1.98 11.23 -9.58
C ILE A 98 2.10 10.03 -8.64
N GLY A 99 1.12 9.85 -7.75
CA GLY A 99 1.07 8.75 -6.81
C GLY A 99 0.95 7.40 -7.51
N GLY A 100 0.03 7.27 -8.47
CA GLY A 100 -0.12 6.06 -9.28
C GLY A 100 1.17 5.68 -10.02
N ALA A 101 1.80 6.64 -10.71
CA ALA A 101 3.06 6.41 -11.40
C ALA A 101 4.21 6.07 -10.45
N PHE A 102 4.32 6.76 -9.31
CA PHE A 102 5.33 6.49 -8.28
C PHE A 102 5.19 5.09 -7.70
N ILE A 103 3.96 4.70 -7.36
CA ILE A 103 3.63 3.38 -6.82
C ILE A 103 3.95 2.29 -7.84
N MET A 104 3.53 2.46 -9.10
CA MET A 104 3.81 1.49 -10.17
C MET A 104 5.32 1.35 -10.42
N TYR A 105 6.04 2.46 -10.49
CA TYR A 105 7.49 2.45 -10.66
C TYR A 105 8.19 1.71 -9.53
N THR A 106 7.81 2.00 -8.29
CA THR A 106 8.37 1.35 -7.10
C THR A 106 8.08 -0.15 -7.12
N ALA A 107 6.84 -0.55 -7.38
CA ALA A 107 6.47 -1.96 -7.46
C ALA A 107 7.26 -2.71 -8.56
N VAL A 108 7.35 -2.16 -9.78
CA VAL A 108 8.11 -2.79 -10.88
C VAL A 108 9.60 -2.88 -10.54
N LYS A 109 10.17 -1.82 -9.97
CA LYS A 109 11.58 -1.79 -9.58
C LYS A 109 11.89 -2.85 -8.51
N GLU A 110 11.07 -2.94 -7.46
CA GLU A 110 11.27 -3.92 -6.38
C GLU A 110 11.05 -5.36 -6.86
N ILE A 111 10.03 -5.60 -7.70
CA ILE A 111 9.82 -6.91 -8.36
C ILE A 111 11.04 -7.28 -9.21
N GLY A 112 11.54 -6.35 -10.02
CA GLY A 112 12.74 -6.55 -10.84
C GLY A 112 13.97 -6.86 -10.00
N HIS A 113 14.16 -6.13 -8.89
CA HIS A 113 15.27 -6.39 -7.97
C HIS A 113 15.19 -7.81 -7.40
N MET A 114 14.02 -8.25 -6.92
CA MET A 114 13.84 -9.60 -6.38
C MET A 114 14.11 -10.71 -7.40
N LEU A 115 13.76 -10.49 -8.68
CA LEU A 115 14.04 -11.44 -9.76
C LEU A 115 15.52 -11.45 -10.15
N SER A 116 16.24 -10.35 -9.92
CA SER A 116 17.65 -10.19 -10.28
C SER A 116 18.65 -10.63 -9.20
N ILE A 117 18.19 -11.10 -8.03
CA ILE A 117 19.09 -11.56 -6.96
C ILE A 117 19.69 -12.92 -7.32
N GLU A 118 20.78 -12.85 -8.08
CA GLU A 118 22.04 -13.52 -7.79
C GLU A 118 22.71 -12.76 -6.63
N HIS A 119 22.92 -13.45 -5.49
CA HIS A 119 23.69 -13.07 -4.30
C HIS A 119 23.94 -11.57 -4.01
N LEU A 120 23.16 -11.01 -3.08
CA LEU A 120 23.61 -9.90 -2.25
C LEU A 120 23.46 -10.27 -0.78
N ASP A 121 24.51 -10.89 -0.27
CA ASP A 121 24.85 -10.88 1.14
C ASP A 121 24.95 -9.39 1.55
N THR A 122 23.99 -8.93 2.35
CA THR A 122 24.04 -7.57 2.87
C THR A 122 24.87 -7.63 4.14
N ASP A 123 26.12 -7.18 4.05
CA ASP A 123 26.91 -6.77 5.19
C ASP A 123 26.17 -5.63 5.90
N VAL A 124 25.32 -5.99 6.87
CA VAL A 124 24.82 -5.07 7.87
C VAL A 124 26.00 -4.79 8.79
N GLU A 125 26.86 -3.84 8.38
CA GLU A 125 27.79 -3.21 9.30
C GLU A 125 26.95 -2.59 10.43
N ALA A 126 26.99 -3.28 11.57
CA ALA A 126 26.35 -2.91 12.82
C ALA A 126 26.97 -1.62 13.36
N LYS A 127 26.56 -0.46 12.82
CA LYS A 127 26.75 0.83 13.48
C LYS A 127 25.74 0.96 14.62
N SER A 128 25.99 0.19 15.67
CA SER A 128 25.44 0.38 17.01
C SER A 128 25.82 1.79 17.49
N GLY A 129 24.84 2.66 17.73
CA GLY A 129 25.11 4.00 18.28
C GLY A 129 24.02 5.05 18.11
N LYS A 130 22.92 4.77 17.39
CA LYS A 130 21.81 5.73 17.30
C LYS A 130 21.02 5.77 18.61
N SER A 131 20.73 6.97 19.10
CA SER A 131 19.81 7.15 20.24
C SER A 131 18.42 6.59 19.89
N ALA A 132 17.70 6.05 20.89
CA ALA A 132 16.33 5.58 20.71
C ALA A 132 15.40 6.65 20.10
N THR A 133 15.61 7.92 20.44
CA THR A 133 14.87 9.05 19.86
C THR A 133 15.15 9.22 18.36
N GLN A 134 16.40 9.06 17.94
CA GLN A 134 16.79 9.15 16.54
C GLN A 134 16.22 7.98 15.72
N VAL A 135 16.21 6.78 16.30
CA VAL A 135 15.60 5.59 15.71
C VAL A 135 14.10 5.78 15.52
N VAL A 136 13.39 6.27 16.56
CA VAL A 136 11.95 6.57 16.45
C VAL A 136 11.69 7.65 15.39
N ALA A 137 12.50 8.71 15.34
CA ALA A 137 12.33 9.76 14.34
C ALA A 137 12.49 9.23 12.89
N LEU A 138 13.47 8.34 12.66
CA LEU A 138 13.69 7.72 11.35
C LEU A 138 12.53 6.79 10.98
N ILE A 139 12.07 5.98 11.95
CA ILE A 139 10.87 5.16 11.80
C ILE A 139 9.68 6.02 11.38
N VAL A 140 9.43 7.13 12.09
CA VAL A 140 8.33 8.04 11.80
C VAL A 140 8.45 8.65 10.41
N MET A 141 9.63 9.12 10.03
CA MET A 141 9.87 9.73 8.71
C MET A 141 9.61 8.75 7.57
N MET A 142 10.16 7.53 7.66
CA MET A 142 9.94 6.51 6.64
C MET A 142 8.49 6.04 6.62
N ASN A 143 7.87 5.92 7.80
CA ASN A 143 6.47 5.55 7.87
C ASN A 143 5.59 6.61 7.22
N LEU A 144 5.92 7.91 7.34
CA LEU A 144 5.18 8.97 6.67
C LEU A 144 5.23 8.82 5.14
N ILE A 145 6.42 8.54 4.59
CA ILE A 145 6.61 8.32 3.14
C ILE A 145 5.78 7.12 2.68
N PHE A 146 5.93 5.96 3.33
CA PHE A 146 5.14 4.77 2.97
C PHE A 146 3.64 4.90 3.26
N SER A 147 3.27 5.74 4.23
CA SER A 147 1.87 5.98 4.55
C SER A 147 1.15 6.67 3.41
N PHE A 148 1.85 7.50 2.64
CA PHE A 148 1.29 8.16 1.46
C PHE A 148 0.77 7.14 0.45
N ASP A 149 1.60 6.16 0.08
CA ASP A 149 1.23 5.11 -0.88
C ASP A 149 0.04 4.29 -0.37
N SER A 150 0.08 3.87 0.91
CA SER A 150 -1.01 3.09 1.51
C SER A 150 -2.32 3.86 1.66
N VAL A 151 -2.27 5.19 1.86
CA VAL A 151 -3.47 6.03 1.94
C VAL A 151 -4.06 6.26 0.55
N LEU A 152 -3.23 6.60 -0.44
CA LEU A 152 -3.71 6.71 -1.83
C LEU A 152 -4.30 5.38 -2.32
N SER A 153 -3.63 4.27 -1.99
CA SER A 153 -4.12 2.94 -2.33
C SER A 153 -5.48 2.63 -1.72
N ALA A 154 -5.73 3.10 -0.50
CA ALA A 154 -6.99 2.88 0.18
C ALA A 154 -8.11 3.78 -0.37
N LEU A 155 -7.78 5.02 -0.78
CA LEU A 155 -8.73 5.93 -1.44
C LEU A 155 -9.24 5.38 -2.78
N ALA A 156 -8.42 4.60 -3.49
CA ALA A 156 -8.84 3.91 -4.71
C ALA A 156 -9.95 2.86 -4.50
N ILE A 157 -10.25 2.50 -3.24
CA ILE A 157 -11.23 1.45 -2.90
C ILE A 157 -12.52 2.07 -2.35
N THR A 158 -12.40 3.04 -1.46
CA THR A 158 -13.54 3.72 -0.84
C THR A 158 -13.16 5.10 -0.34
N ASP A 159 -14.09 6.05 -0.46
CA ASP A 159 -13.95 7.40 0.09
C ASP A 159 -14.55 7.52 1.51
N VAL A 160 -15.09 6.43 2.05
CA VAL A 160 -15.72 6.45 3.37
C VAL A 160 -14.65 6.49 4.46
N PHE A 161 -14.39 7.70 4.98
CA PHE A 161 -13.41 7.94 6.04
C PHE A 161 -13.49 6.94 7.20
N ILE A 162 -14.70 6.62 7.67
CA ILE A 162 -14.91 5.71 8.80
C ILE A 162 -14.41 4.30 8.47
N VAL A 163 -14.62 3.80 7.25
CA VAL A 163 -14.17 2.47 6.81
C VAL A 163 -12.64 2.46 6.72
N LEU A 164 -12.04 3.48 6.11
CA LEU A 164 -10.59 3.65 5.99
C LEU A 164 -9.91 3.71 7.37
N ALA A 165 -10.41 4.58 8.26
CA ALA A 165 -9.87 4.75 9.60
C ALA A 165 -10.02 3.48 10.43
N THR A 166 -11.16 2.79 10.34
CA THR A 166 -11.38 1.51 11.04
C THR A 166 -10.41 0.44 10.56
N ALA A 167 -10.18 0.33 9.25
CA ALA A 167 -9.17 -0.58 8.70
C ALA A 167 -7.79 -0.28 9.28
N ILE A 168 -7.35 0.99 9.24
CA ILE A 168 -6.03 1.42 9.75
C ILE A 168 -5.87 1.06 11.22
N ILE A 169 -6.89 1.31 12.03
CA ILE A 169 -6.88 1.02 13.47
C ILE A 169 -6.83 -0.49 13.71
N LEU A 170 -7.70 -1.27 13.05
CA LEU A 170 -7.74 -2.73 13.21
C LEU A 170 -6.41 -3.38 12.79
N SER A 171 -5.86 -2.96 11.65
CA SER A 171 -4.55 -3.40 11.16
C SER A 171 -3.43 -2.98 12.12
N GLY A 172 -3.47 -1.75 12.62
CA GLY A 172 -2.55 -1.23 13.65
C GLY A 172 -2.56 -2.03 14.95
N ILE A 173 -3.75 -2.40 15.44
CA ILE A 173 -3.92 -3.24 16.63
C ILE A 173 -3.38 -4.64 16.37
N ALA A 174 -3.73 -5.25 15.23
CA ALA A 174 -3.22 -6.56 14.84
C ALA A 174 -1.68 -6.56 14.77
N MET A 175 -1.09 -5.51 14.19
CA MET A 175 0.36 -5.30 14.17
C MET A 175 0.95 -5.18 15.58
N LEU A 176 0.34 -4.42 16.50
CA LEU A 176 0.83 -4.31 17.87
C LEU A 176 0.82 -5.63 18.63
N VAL A 177 -0.25 -6.42 18.47
CA VAL A 177 -0.41 -7.71 19.16
C VAL A 177 0.52 -8.77 18.57
N LEU A 178 0.71 -8.75 17.25
CA LEU A 178 1.43 -9.78 16.53
C LEU A 178 2.84 -9.36 16.08
N ALA A 179 3.33 -8.17 16.43
CA ALA A 179 4.57 -7.58 15.89
C ALA A 179 5.73 -8.56 15.82
N ASP A 180 6.06 -9.22 16.94
CA ASP A 180 7.22 -10.12 17.00
C ASP A 180 6.98 -11.43 16.21
N SER A 181 5.72 -11.89 16.09
CA SER A 181 5.37 -13.09 15.32
C SER A 181 5.25 -12.82 13.82
N VAL A 182 4.72 -11.66 13.45
CA VAL A 182 4.57 -11.20 12.06
C VAL A 182 5.94 -10.95 11.45
N THR A 183 6.86 -10.30 12.15
CA THR A 183 8.25 -10.13 11.68
C THR A 183 8.89 -11.50 11.37
N ARG A 184 8.85 -12.45 12.31
CA ARG A 184 9.45 -13.78 12.11
C ARG A 184 8.76 -14.61 11.02
N PHE A 185 7.42 -14.51 10.93
CA PHE A 185 6.66 -15.19 9.89
C PHE A 185 7.00 -14.63 8.51
N LEU A 186 7.14 -13.32 8.37
CA LEU A 186 7.36 -12.69 7.07
C LEU A 186 8.82 -12.79 6.62
N GLU A 187 9.80 -12.72 7.53
CA GLU A 187 11.21 -13.07 7.25
C GLU A 187 11.35 -14.47 6.66
N SER A 188 10.52 -15.42 7.12
CA SER A 188 10.52 -16.81 6.64
C SER A 188 9.65 -17.07 5.41
N ASN A 189 8.88 -16.08 4.94
CA ASN A 189 7.94 -16.25 3.82
C ASN A 189 7.98 -15.06 2.83
N ARG A 190 9.17 -14.75 2.28
CA ARG A 190 9.39 -13.71 1.23
C ARG A 190 8.46 -13.78 0.01
N MET A 191 7.80 -14.92 -0.25
CA MET A 191 6.82 -15.01 -1.34
C MET A 191 5.61 -14.08 -1.14
N TYR A 192 5.20 -13.82 0.11
CA TYR A 192 4.08 -12.91 0.39
C TYR A 192 4.43 -11.43 0.22
N GLU A 193 5.72 -11.07 0.25
CA GLU A 193 6.22 -9.73 -0.08
C GLU A 193 5.96 -9.42 -1.57
N VAL A 194 6.33 -10.37 -2.45
CA VAL A 194 6.10 -10.29 -3.89
C VAL A 194 4.61 -10.08 -4.21
N LEU A 195 3.73 -10.83 -3.53
CA LEU A 195 2.28 -10.70 -3.67
C LEU A 195 1.81 -9.27 -3.36
N GLY A 196 2.35 -8.65 -2.29
CA GLY A 196 2.04 -7.27 -1.93
C GLY A 196 2.45 -6.27 -3.01
N LEU A 197 3.62 -6.42 -3.61
CA LEU A 197 4.09 -5.56 -4.70
C LEU A 197 3.22 -5.69 -5.97
N PHE A 198 2.75 -6.90 -6.30
CA PHE A 198 1.81 -7.07 -7.41
C PHE A 198 0.47 -6.40 -7.14
N ILE A 199 -0.04 -6.48 -5.91
CA ILE A 199 -1.26 -5.77 -5.55
C ILE A 199 -1.03 -4.25 -5.62
N LEU A 200 0.11 -3.77 -5.11
CA LEU A 200 0.51 -2.38 -5.17
C LEU A 200 0.57 -1.87 -6.63
N LEU A 201 1.09 -2.68 -7.55
CA LEU A 201 1.10 -2.39 -8.99
C LEU A 201 -0.33 -2.23 -9.54
N ILE A 202 -1.24 -3.16 -9.21
CA ILE A 202 -2.65 -3.06 -9.62
C ILE A 202 -3.27 -1.78 -9.08
N VAL A 203 -3.02 -1.45 -7.81
CA VAL A 203 -3.54 -0.22 -7.20
C VAL A 203 -3.00 1.03 -7.89
N GLY A 204 -1.72 1.04 -8.27
CA GLY A 204 -1.14 2.11 -9.07
C GLY A 204 -1.88 2.31 -10.40
N ILE A 205 -2.27 1.22 -11.08
CA ILE A 205 -3.10 1.28 -12.30
C ILE A 205 -4.50 1.84 -11.99
N VAL A 206 -5.13 1.41 -10.89
CA VAL A 206 -6.44 1.94 -10.47
C VAL A 206 -6.34 3.46 -10.23
N LEU A 207 -5.30 3.93 -9.54
CA LEU A 207 -5.08 5.36 -9.29
C LEU A 207 -4.92 6.17 -10.58
N LEU A 208 -4.17 5.66 -11.56
CA LEU A 208 -4.08 6.33 -12.87
C LEU A 208 -5.44 6.40 -13.58
N GLY A 209 -6.29 5.38 -13.40
CA GLY A 209 -7.68 5.40 -13.85
C GLY A 209 -8.54 6.43 -13.12
N GLU A 210 -8.44 6.49 -11.79
CA GLU A 210 -9.16 7.45 -10.94
C GLU A 210 -8.77 8.89 -11.25
N ALA A 211 -7.51 9.14 -11.61
CA ALA A 211 -7.08 10.46 -12.06
C ALA A 211 -7.87 10.95 -13.28
N GLY A 212 -8.28 10.01 -14.14
CA GLY A 212 -9.10 10.25 -15.32
C GLY A 212 -10.43 10.93 -15.00
N GLN A 213 -11.06 10.51 -13.90
CA GLN A 213 -12.39 10.95 -13.49
C GLN A 213 -12.36 11.95 -12.33
N ALA A 214 -11.21 12.16 -11.70
CA ALA A 214 -11.10 12.94 -10.46
C ALA A 214 -11.69 14.36 -10.57
N ALA A 215 -11.42 15.08 -11.66
CA ALA A 215 -11.98 16.42 -11.88
C ALA A 215 -13.49 16.38 -12.20
N ALA A 216 -13.92 15.39 -13.00
CA ALA A 216 -15.33 15.21 -13.34
C ALA A 216 -16.20 14.86 -12.13
N HIS A 217 -15.74 13.92 -11.30
CA HIS A 217 -16.40 13.53 -10.05
C HIS A 217 -16.46 14.68 -9.05
N ALA A 218 -15.36 15.43 -8.89
CA ALA A 218 -15.29 16.53 -7.93
C ALA A 218 -16.26 17.67 -8.28
N MET A 219 -16.38 17.99 -9.57
CA MET A 219 -17.22 19.09 -10.06
C MET A 219 -18.62 18.66 -10.51
N HIS A 220 -18.90 17.35 -10.52
CA HIS A 220 -20.11 16.76 -11.11
C HIS A 220 -20.33 17.16 -12.57
N ASP A 221 -19.24 17.31 -13.32
CA ASP A 221 -19.22 17.75 -14.70
C ASP A 221 -18.47 16.72 -15.57
N PRO A 222 -19.18 15.94 -16.41
CA PRO A 222 -18.56 14.89 -17.23
C PRO A 222 -17.63 15.43 -18.32
N ASP A 223 -17.71 16.72 -18.67
CA ASP A 223 -16.83 17.32 -19.67
C ASP A 223 -15.41 17.55 -19.12
N LEU A 224 -15.26 17.52 -17.79
CA LEU A 224 -13.96 17.59 -17.13
C LEU A 224 -13.25 16.22 -17.04
N ALA A 225 -13.86 15.14 -17.53
CA ALA A 225 -13.20 13.84 -17.56
C ALA A 225 -12.01 13.89 -18.52
N LEU A 226 -10.87 13.36 -18.08
CA LEU A 226 -9.66 13.28 -18.88
C LEU A 226 -9.84 12.26 -20.00
N ARG A 227 -9.67 12.73 -21.23
CA ARG A 227 -9.73 11.92 -22.44
C ARG A 227 -8.40 11.98 -23.18
N PHE A 228 -7.91 10.83 -23.59
CA PHE A 228 -6.73 10.70 -24.47
C PHE A 228 -7.21 10.20 -25.83
N PHE A 229 -6.86 10.93 -26.89
CA PHE A 229 -7.28 10.58 -28.26
C PHE A 229 -8.80 10.43 -28.42
N GLY A 230 -9.58 11.18 -27.64
CA GLY A 230 -11.04 11.10 -27.61
C GLY A 230 -11.62 9.97 -26.75
N TYR A 231 -10.78 9.10 -26.17
CA TYR A 231 -11.19 8.04 -25.26
C TYR A 231 -11.05 8.48 -23.81
N GLU A 232 -12.13 8.32 -23.06
CA GLU A 232 -12.17 8.62 -21.64
C GLU A 232 -11.36 7.63 -20.83
N VAL A 233 -10.59 8.14 -19.87
CA VAL A 233 -9.87 7.30 -18.90
C VAL A 233 -10.84 6.93 -17.80
N VAL A 234 -11.31 5.69 -17.86
CA VAL A 234 -12.26 5.15 -16.89
C VAL A 234 -11.51 4.26 -15.89
N PRO A 235 -11.71 4.46 -14.57
CA PRO A 235 -11.12 3.60 -13.57
C PRO A 235 -11.64 2.16 -13.68
N MET A 236 -10.79 1.22 -13.28
CA MET A 236 -11.15 -0.19 -13.16
C MET A 236 -12.27 -0.35 -12.13
N SER A 237 -13.29 -1.18 -12.42
CA SER A 237 -14.36 -1.41 -11.45
C SER A 237 -13.83 -2.06 -10.17
N LYS A 238 -14.41 -1.70 -9.01
CA LYS A 238 -14.07 -2.29 -7.71
C LYS A 238 -14.18 -3.82 -7.71
N THR A 239 -15.21 -4.35 -8.38
CA THR A 239 -15.40 -5.80 -8.52
C THR A 239 -14.25 -6.44 -9.30
N THR A 240 -13.80 -5.82 -10.38
CA THR A 240 -12.64 -6.31 -11.13
C THR A 240 -11.40 -6.28 -10.26
N PHE A 241 -11.19 -5.20 -9.49
CA PHE A 241 -10.06 -5.08 -8.57
C PHE A 241 -10.09 -6.21 -7.52
N TYR A 242 -11.22 -6.43 -6.84
CA TYR A 242 -11.36 -7.51 -5.85
C TYR A 242 -11.15 -8.89 -6.45
N PHE A 243 -11.72 -9.13 -7.63
CA PHE A 243 -11.54 -10.38 -8.35
C PHE A 243 -10.05 -10.61 -8.67
N SER A 244 -9.34 -9.59 -9.19
CA SER A 244 -7.92 -9.66 -9.48
C SER A 244 -7.09 -9.98 -8.22
N VAL A 245 -7.35 -9.32 -7.10
CA VAL A 245 -6.66 -9.59 -5.83
C VAL A 245 -6.92 -11.02 -5.36
N VAL A 246 -8.17 -11.48 -5.35
CA VAL A 246 -8.52 -12.84 -4.92
C VAL A 246 -7.84 -13.89 -5.79
N VAL A 247 -7.86 -13.71 -7.12
CA VAL A 247 -7.20 -14.63 -8.05
C VAL A 247 -5.69 -14.62 -7.83
N LEU A 248 -5.06 -13.46 -7.65
CA LEU A 248 -3.63 -13.34 -7.40
C LEU A 248 -3.23 -14.10 -6.12
N VAL A 249 -3.98 -13.91 -5.03
CA VAL A 249 -3.78 -14.62 -3.76
C VAL A 249 -3.97 -16.12 -3.94
N ALA A 250 -5.03 -16.55 -4.64
CA ALA A 250 -5.31 -17.97 -4.87
C ALA A 250 -4.18 -18.64 -5.68
N VAL A 251 -3.71 -17.98 -6.75
CA VAL A 251 -2.59 -18.45 -7.56
C VAL A 251 -1.34 -18.60 -6.71
N GLU A 252 -1.01 -17.58 -5.91
CA GLU A 252 0.17 -17.61 -5.04
C GLU A 252 0.09 -18.75 -4.00
N VAL A 253 -1.07 -18.94 -3.37
CA VAL A 253 -1.29 -20.04 -2.42
C VAL A 253 -1.11 -21.40 -3.08
N ILE A 254 -1.66 -21.60 -4.28
CA ILE A 254 -1.52 -22.84 -5.05
C ILE A 254 -0.06 -23.08 -5.44
N GLN A 255 0.63 -22.07 -5.98
CA GLN A 255 2.03 -22.16 -6.39
C GLN A 255 2.96 -22.43 -5.21
N SER A 256 2.77 -21.71 -4.10
CA SER A 256 3.49 -21.94 -2.85
C SER A 256 3.27 -23.36 -2.32
N GLY A 257 2.03 -23.86 -2.36
CA GLY A 257 1.71 -25.25 -1.98
C GLY A 257 2.39 -26.28 -2.86
N TYR A 258 2.35 -26.10 -4.18
CA TYR A 258 2.99 -26.98 -5.16
C TYR A 258 4.52 -27.01 -4.98
N THR A 259 5.14 -25.84 -4.80
CA THR A 259 6.59 -25.70 -4.59
C THR A 259 7.03 -26.37 -3.28
N ARG A 260 6.25 -26.23 -2.20
CA ARG A 260 6.51 -26.93 -0.93
C ARG A 260 6.48 -28.44 -1.09
N LYS A 261 5.50 -28.97 -1.84
CA LYS A 261 5.39 -30.41 -2.13
C LYS A 261 6.55 -30.93 -2.96
N LEU A 262 6.91 -30.23 -4.04
CA LEU A 262 8.08 -30.57 -4.87
C LEU A 262 9.39 -30.58 -4.07
N ASN A 263 9.58 -29.58 -3.21
CA ASN A 263 10.77 -29.50 -2.37
C ASN A 263 10.82 -30.64 -1.33
N ALA A 264 9.67 -31.06 -0.80
CA ALA A 264 9.59 -32.22 0.07
C ALA A 264 9.97 -33.52 -0.66
N GLU A 265 9.44 -33.73 -1.88
CA GLU A 265 9.75 -34.89 -2.71
C GLU A 265 11.24 -34.94 -3.12
N ARG A 266 11.83 -33.80 -3.49
CA ARG A 266 13.27 -33.69 -3.79
C ARG A 266 14.13 -34.10 -2.59
N ARG A 267 13.79 -33.64 -1.37
CA ARG A 267 14.52 -33.98 -0.14
C ARG A 267 14.42 -35.47 0.23
N THR A 268 13.31 -36.13 -0.09
CA THR A 268 13.16 -37.58 0.09
C THR A 268 13.90 -38.39 -0.98
N GLY A 269 13.98 -37.88 -2.21
CA GLY A 269 14.69 -38.54 -3.31
C GLY A 269 16.22 -38.47 -3.23
N THR A 270 16.80 -37.54 -2.46
CA THR A 270 18.27 -37.44 -2.28
C THR A 270 18.81 -38.34 -1.15
N ARG A 271 17.95 -39.13 -0.48
CA ARG A 271 18.33 -40.03 0.64
C ARG A 271 18.58 -41.49 0.24
N HIS A 272 18.57 -41.80 -1.04
CA HIS A 272 18.96 -43.10 -1.60
C HIS A 272 20.20 -42.94 -2.48
#